data_AF-A0AA90B1P6-F1
#
_entry.id   AF-A0AA90B1P6-F1
#
_cell.length_a   1.000
_cell.length_b   1.000
_cell.length_c   1.000
_cell.angle_alpha   90.00
_cell.angle_beta   90.00
_cell.angle_gamma   90.00
#
_symmetry.space_group_name_H-M   'P 1'
#
loop_
_entity.id
_entity.type
_entity.pdbx_description
1 polymer ?
#
loop_
_entity_poly.entity_id
_entity_poly.type
_entity_poly.pdbx_seq_one_letter_code
_entity_poly.pdbx_strand_id
1 'polypeptide(L)'
;MNYVDTAFRQLALAWKLYDYALDGKIDLDELDRPLIFQGGGMVLVLPDKVLDTPDDLILALQNNLVITFGAAAITLNRCREEAGHALSDEIITEIDQFIGVTYQIRNAFAHDIAEPRWNIHRARYARLYEFGGIRIDLTDVGTKRFEYQDIGGPDVLFLMKTYAETHLWP
;
A
#
# COMPACT_ATOMS: atom_id res chain seq x y z
N MET A 1 12.21 9.57 9.49
CA MET A 1 10.85 9.90 8.99
C MET A 1 9.81 9.17 9.81
N ASN A 2 8.92 9.89 10.48
CA ASN A 2 8.23 9.35 11.66
C ASN A 2 7.17 8.28 11.37
N TYR A 3 6.70 8.14 10.12
CA TYR A 3 5.53 7.29 9.81
C TYR A 3 5.78 6.15 8.84
N VAL A 4 6.94 6.10 8.15
CA VAL A 4 7.22 5.04 7.16
C VAL A 4 7.26 3.66 7.82
N ASP A 5 7.96 3.54 8.95
CA ASP A 5 8.03 2.27 9.67
C ASP A 5 6.66 1.82 10.18
N THR A 6 5.86 2.74 10.72
CA THR A 6 4.52 2.45 11.21
C THR A 6 3.60 1.99 10.07
N ALA A 7 3.63 2.67 8.92
CA ALA A 7 2.81 2.31 7.76
C ALA A 7 3.18 0.92 7.21
N PHE A 8 4.47 0.61 7.11
CA PHE A 8 4.93 -0.71 6.64
C PHE A 8 4.73 -1.82 7.66
N ARG A 9 4.82 -1.53 8.97
CA ARG A 9 4.41 -2.46 10.03
C ARG A 9 2.91 -2.76 9.96
N GLN A 10 2.09 -1.77 9.65
CA GLN A 10 0.65 -1.98 9.46
C GLN A 10 0.34 -2.86 8.25
N LEU A 11 1.03 -2.63 7.12
CA LEU A 11 0.92 -3.51 5.94
C LEU A 11 1.35 -4.95 6.28
N ALA A 12 2.47 -5.12 6.98
CA ALA A 12 2.93 -6.44 7.41
C ALA A 12 1.95 -7.12 8.36
N LEU A 13 1.32 -6.37 9.27
CA LEU A 13 0.27 -6.88 10.16
C LEU A 13 -0.96 -7.32 9.36
N ALA A 14 -1.38 -6.54 8.37
CA ALA A 14 -2.52 -6.90 7.52
C ALA A 14 -2.28 -8.23 6.77
N TRP A 15 -1.07 -8.46 6.25
CA TRP A 15 -0.69 -9.76 5.65
C TRP A 15 -0.76 -10.91 6.65
N LYS A 16 -0.25 -10.69 7.87
CA LYS A 16 -0.32 -11.71 8.93
C LYS A 16 -1.76 -12.02 9.34
N LEU A 17 -2.62 -11.01 9.47
CA LEU A 17 -4.03 -11.21 9.81
C LEU A 17 -4.75 -11.98 8.71
N TYR A 18 -4.50 -11.64 7.44
CA TYR A 18 -5.06 -12.34 6.30
C TYR A 18 -4.66 -13.82 6.28
N ASP A 19 -3.37 -14.11 6.41
CA ASP A 19 -2.83 -15.47 6.47
C ASP A 19 -3.40 -16.27 7.67
N TYR A 20 -3.45 -15.65 8.84
CA TYR A 20 -4.00 -16.25 10.05
C TYR A 20 -5.51 -16.57 9.92
N ALA A 21 -6.25 -15.75 9.18
CA ALA A 21 -7.66 -15.99 8.89
C ALA A 21 -7.86 -17.10 7.85
N LEU A 22 -7.01 -17.18 6.82
CA LEU A 22 -7.04 -18.29 5.84
C LEU A 22 -6.79 -19.64 6.50
N ASP A 23 -5.98 -19.68 7.55
CA ASP A 23 -5.76 -20.87 8.38
C ASP A 23 -6.93 -21.22 9.31
N GLY A 24 -8.02 -20.43 9.31
CA GLY A 24 -9.19 -20.62 10.18
C GLY A 24 -8.92 -20.35 11.65
N LYS A 25 -7.87 -19.56 11.99
CA LYS A 25 -7.45 -19.33 13.38
C LYS A 25 -8.12 -18.13 14.05
N ILE A 26 -9.00 -17.44 13.34
CA ILE A 26 -9.82 -16.35 13.90
C ILE A 26 -11.19 -16.91 14.23
N ASP A 27 -11.54 -16.87 15.52
CA ASP A 27 -12.89 -17.17 15.98
C ASP A 27 -13.80 -15.97 15.64
N LEU A 28 -14.72 -16.19 14.70
CA LEU A 28 -15.63 -15.15 14.21
C LEU A 28 -16.62 -14.71 15.29
N ASP A 29 -17.05 -15.62 16.16
CA ASP A 29 -18.02 -15.31 17.21
C ASP A 29 -17.39 -14.49 18.34
N GLU A 30 -16.11 -14.73 18.64
CA GLU A 30 -15.37 -13.89 19.59
C GLU A 30 -14.99 -12.53 19.00
N LEU A 31 -14.65 -12.48 17.71
CA LEU A 31 -14.26 -11.25 17.03
C LEU A 31 -15.46 -10.32 16.82
N ASP A 32 -16.52 -10.83 16.18
CA ASP A 32 -17.70 -10.07 15.79
C ASP A 32 -18.74 -10.09 16.92
N ARG A 33 -18.38 -9.42 18.03
CA ARG A 33 -19.22 -9.25 19.20
C ARG A 33 -19.59 -7.78 19.38
N PRO A 34 -20.72 -7.47 20.05
CA PRO A 34 -21.08 -6.09 20.37
C PRO A 34 -19.94 -5.33 21.03
N LEU A 35 -19.59 -4.17 20.47
CA LEU A 35 -18.49 -3.34 20.94
C LEU A 35 -18.94 -1.90 21.12
N ILE A 36 -18.78 -1.41 22.36
CA ILE A 36 -18.91 0.00 22.71
C ILE A 36 -17.52 0.50 23.07
N PHE A 37 -17.02 1.46 22.30
CA PHE A 37 -15.77 2.14 22.60
C PHE A 37 -16.06 3.43 23.37
N GLN A 38 -15.44 3.59 24.54
CA GLN A 38 -15.55 4.79 25.37
C GLN A 38 -14.14 5.32 25.69
N GLY A 39 -13.82 6.53 25.24
CA GLY A 39 -12.52 7.14 25.48
C GLY A 39 -12.46 8.59 25.01
N GLY A 40 -11.76 9.45 25.76
CA GLY A 40 -11.59 10.87 25.39
C GLY A 40 -12.88 11.68 25.28
N GLY A 41 -13.92 11.31 26.02
CA GLY A 41 -15.24 11.95 25.95
C GLY A 41 -16.09 11.52 24.74
N MET A 42 -15.62 10.56 23.95
CA MET A 42 -16.37 10.00 22.82
C MET A 42 -16.95 8.63 23.18
N VAL A 43 -18.14 8.37 22.64
CA VAL A 43 -18.80 7.06 22.67
C VAL A 43 -19.06 6.63 21.23
N LEU A 44 -18.54 5.48 20.83
CA LEU A 44 -18.83 4.83 19.56
C LEU A 44 -19.48 3.48 19.84
N VAL A 45 -20.66 3.25 19.25
CA VAL A 45 -21.38 1.97 19.30
C VAL A 45 -21.33 1.38 17.91
N LEU A 46 -20.70 0.22 17.76
CA LEU A 46 -20.68 -0.52 16.50
C LEU A 46 -21.91 -1.44 16.40
N PRO A 47 -22.31 -1.86 15.18
CA PRO A 47 -23.31 -2.90 15.02
C PRO A 47 -22.92 -4.18 15.77
N ASP A 48 -23.92 -4.93 16.23
CA ASP A 48 -23.70 -6.15 17.02
C ASP A 48 -22.99 -7.27 16.23
N LYS A 49 -23.24 -7.32 14.92
CA LYS A 49 -22.61 -8.21 13.94
C LYS A 49 -22.37 -7.44 12.64
N VAL A 50 -21.21 -7.62 12.02
CA VAL A 50 -20.86 -7.05 10.71
C VAL A 50 -20.41 -8.11 9.70
N LEU A 51 -20.28 -9.37 10.11
CA LEU A 51 -19.88 -10.50 9.28
C LEU A 51 -20.93 -11.63 9.40
N ASP A 52 -21.46 -12.07 8.26
CA ASP A 52 -22.47 -13.15 8.22
C ASP A 52 -21.80 -14.53 8.10
N THR A 53 -20.64 -14.58 7.45
CA THR A 53 -19.92 -15.81 7.12
C THR A 53 -18.41 -15.68 7.33
N PRO A 54 -17.68 -16.82 7.46
CA PRO A 54 -16.21 -16.80 7.44
C PRO A 54 -15.62 -16.17 6.16
N ASP A 55 -16.31 -16.28 5.03
CA ASP A 55 -15.86 -15.70 3.76
C ASP A 55 -15.89 -14.16 3.80
N ASP A 56 -16.83 -13.56 4.55
CA ASP A 56 -16.88 -12.11 4.74
C ASP A 56 -15.65 -11.60 5.50
N LEU A 57 -15.14 -12.37 6.47
CA LEU A 57 -13.90 -12.05 7.17
C LEU A 57 -12.70 -12.05 6.21
N ILE A 58 -12.61 -13.08 5.35
CA ILE A 58 -11.54 -13.17 4.34
C ILE A 58 -11.61 -11.96 3.40
N LEU A 59 -12.80 -11.60 2.92
CA LEU A 59 -13.01 -10.44 2.06
C LEU A 59 -12.66 -9.12 2.75
N ALA A 60 -13.07 -8.95 4.01
CA ALA A 60 -12.72 -7.77 4.81
C ALA A 60 -11.20 -7.62 4.98
N LEU A 61 -10.49 -8.72 5.20
CA LEU A 61 -9.03 -8.73 5.34
C LEU A 61 -8.31 -8.49 4.01
N GLN A 62 -8.85 -8.99 2.89
CA GLN A 62 -8.36 -8.65 1.55
C GLN A 62 -8.50 -7.15 1.27
N ASN A 63 -9.65 -6.55 1.61
CA ASN A 63 -9.84 -5.11 1.47
C ASN A 63 -8.88 -4.32 2.38
N ASN A 64 -8.67 -4.79 3.62
CA ASN A 64 -7.69 -4.19 4.53
C ASN A 64 -6.26 -4.26 3.98
N LEU A 65 -5.89 -5.33 3.27
CA LEU A 65 -4.61 -5.42 2.57
C LEU A 65 -4.45 -4.33 1.51
N VAL A 66 -5.46 -4.13 0.66
CA VAL A 66 -5.42 -3.07 -0.37
C VAL A 66 -5.29 -1.69 0.28
N ILE A 67 -6.07 -1.44 1.34
CA ILE A 67 -6.05 -0.17 2.09
C ILE A 67 -4.67 0.10 2.70
N THR A 68 -4.12 -0.88 3.41
CA THR A 68 -2.83 -0.73 4.09
C THR A 68 -1.66 -0.65 3.11
N PHE A 69 -1.76 -1.32 1.96
CA PHE A 69 -0.78 -1.20 0.88
C PHE A 69 -0.78 0.21 0.30
N GLY A 70 -1.96 0.74 -0.03
CA GLY A 70 -2.12 2.11 -0.51
C GLY A 70 -1.60 3.14 0.49
N ALA A 71 -1.92 2.98 1.77
CA ALA A 71 -1.40 3.84 2.84
C ALA A 71 0.13 3.79 2.95
N ALA A 72 0.74 2.61 2.85
CA ALA A 72 2.20 2.45 2.84
C ALA A 72 2.84 3.12 1.61
N ALA A 73 2.26 2.96 0.42
CA ALA A 73 2.76 3.57 -0.81
C ALA A 73 2.65 5.11 -0.79
N ILE A 74 1.51 5.65 -0.33
CA ILE A 74 1.31 7.09 -0.12
C ILE A 74 2.34 7.63 0.87
N THR A 75 2.56 6.91 1.98
CA THR A 75 3.54 7.28 3.00
C THR A 75 4.95 7.27 2.45
N LEU A 76 5.33 6.25 1.65
CA LEU A 76 6.64 6.18 0.99
C LEU A 76 6.86 7.36 0.02
N ASN A 77 5.84 7.72 -0.76
CA ASN A 77 5.91 8.91 -1.61
C ASN A 77 6.05 10.20 -0.79
N ARG A 78 5.30 10.34 0.30
CA ARG A 78 5.41 11.52 1.16
C ARG A 78 6.81 11.63 1.77
N CYS A 79 7.33 10.49 2.18
CA CYS A 79 8.65 10.32 2.76
C CYS A 79 9.78 10.82 1.84
N ARG A 80 9.75 10.50 0.54
CA ARG A 80 10.73 11.07 -0.40
C ARG A 80 10.66 12.59 -0.51
N GLU A 81 9.46 13.17 -0.44
CA GLU A 81 9.28 14.63 -0.50
C GLU A 81 9.87 15.30 0.75
N GLU A 82 9.66 14.71 1.93
CA GLU A 82 10.22 15.20 3.19
C GLU A 82 11.74 15.10 3.25
N ALA A 83 12.32 14.11 2.56
CA ALA A 83 13.76 13.97 2.40
C ALA A 83 14.36 14.90 1.32
N GLY A 84 13.56 15.79 0.71
CA GLY A 84 14.01 16.76 -0.29
C GLY A 84 14.08 16.23 -1.73
N HIS A 85 13.57 15.02 -1.98
CA HIS A 85 13.60 14.37 -3.29
C HIS A 85 12.31 14.65 -4.08
N ALA A 86 12.32 15.75 -4.82
CA ALA A 86 11.24 16.17 -5.71
C ALA A 86 11.13 15.29 -6.97
N LEU A 87 10.01 15.38 -7.68
CA LEU A 87 9.88 14.79 -9.01
C LEU A 87 10.81 15.54 -9.97
N SER A 88 11.78 14.85 -10.56
CA SER A 88 12.61 15.41 -11.61
C SER A 88 11.79 15.65 -12.88
N ASP A 89 12.21 16.59 -13.74
CA ASP A 89 11.63 16.79 -15.07
C ASP A 89 11.98 15.64 -16.03
N GLU A 90 13.13 15.01 -15.82
CA GLU A 90 13.62 13.87 -16.58
C GLU A 90 13.89 12.69 -15.64
N ILE A 91 13.62 11.46 -16.10
CA ILE A 91 13.91 10.25 -15.31
C ILE A 91 15.16 9.61 -15.93
N ILE A 92 16.31 9.82 -15.28
CA ILE A 92 17.64 9.43 -15.77
C ILE A 92 18.33 8.50 -14.77
N THR A 93 18.46 8.93 -13.51
CA THR A 93 19.20 8.19 -12.49
C THR A 93 18.35 7.10 -11.85
N GLU A 94 18.96 6.15 -11.13
CA GLU A 94 18.21 5.17 -10.33
C GLU A 94 17.32 5.84 -9.28
N ILE A 95 17.76 6.95 -8.69
CA ILE A 95 16.97 7.74 -7.75
C ILE A 95 15.74 8.33 -8.46
N ASP A 96 15.90 8.89 -9.67
CA ASP A 96 14.76 9.40 -10.43
C ASP A 96 13.76 8.29 -10.77
N GLN A 97 14.26 7.09 -11.06
CA GLN A 97 13.43 5.93 -11.37
C GLN A 97 12.63 5.48 -10.13
N PHE A 98 13.28 5.36 -8.97
CA PHE A 98 12.60 5.11 -7.69
C PHE A 98 11.52 6.16 -7.42
N ILE A 99 11.86 7.45 -7.56
CA ILE A 99 10.94 8.56 -7.32
C ILE A 99 9.74 8.48 -8.27
N GLY A 100 10.01 8.25 -9.56
CA GLY A 100 8.99 8.17 -10.60
C GLY A 100 8.00 7.03 -10.35
N VAL A 101 8.49 5.83 -10.07
CA VAL A 101 7.62 4.67 -9.83
C VAL A 101 6.87 4.81 -8.50
N THR A 102 7.51 5.31 -7.44
CA THR A 102 6.86 5.57 -6.15
C THR A 102 5.70 6.54 -6.31
N TYR A 103 5.87 7.58 -7.13
CA TYR A 103 4.81 8.52 -7.47
C TYR A 103 3.68 7.88 -8.28
N GLN A 104 3.99 7.00 -9.26
CA GLN A 104 2.95 6.29 -10.01
C GLN A 104 2.15 5.33 -9.14
N ILE A 105 2.81 4.54 -8.27
CA ILE A 105 2.12 3.65 -7.34
C ILE A 105 1.22 4.49 -6.43
N ARG A 106 1.72 5.58 -5.83
CA ARG A 106 0.89 6.49 -5.03
C ARG A 106 -0.32 7.00 -5.80
N ASN A 107 -0.16 7.37 -7.07
CA ASN A 107 -1.26 7.87 -7.89
C ASN A 107 -2.33 6.81 -8.17
N ALA A 108 -1.93 5.54 -8.23
CA ALA A 108 -2.90 4.46 -8.44
C ALA A 108 -3.92 4.34 -7.29
N PHE A 109 -3.51 4.71 -6.08
CA PHE A 109 -4.34 4.67 -4.86
C PHE A 109 -4.92 6.03 -4.46
N ALA A 110 -4.58 7.12 -5.17
CA ALA A 110 -4.92 8.48 -4.73
C ALA A 110 -6.39 8.85 -4.91
N HIS A 111 -7.11 8.18 -5.82
CA HIS A 111 -8.49 8.51 -6.18
C HIS A 111 -9.50 7.48 -5.67
N ASP A 112 -9.08 6.22 -5.56
CA ASP A 112 -9.87 5.13 -5.02
C ASP A 112 -8.92 4.13 -4.33
N ILE A 113 -9.08 3.97 -3.02
CA ILE A 113 -8.22 3.08 -2.24
C ILE A 113 -8.76 1.64 -2.22
N ALA A 114 -10.06 1.43 -2.44
CA ALA A 114 -10.68 0.11 -2.45
C ALA A 114 -10.53 -0.55 -3.83
N GLU A 115 -10.60 0.26 -4.89
CA GLU A 115 -10.42 -0.18 -6.28
C GLU A 115 -9.33 0.64 -6.99
N PRO A 116 -8.05 0.51 -6.58
CA PRO A 116 -6.97 1.30 -7.15
C PRO A 116 -6.79 1.02 -8.64
N ARG A 117 -6.46 2.08 -9.39
CA ARG A 117 -6.29 2.05 -10.84
C ARG A 117 -5.10 2.88 -11.25
N TRP A 118 -4.29 2.35 -12.16
CA TRP A 118 -3.28 3.16 -12.82
C TRP A 118 -3.90 4.38 -13.48
N ASN A 119 -3.13 5.46 -13.56
CA ASN A 119 -3.56 6.70 -14.19
C ASN A 119 -2.40 7.30 -14.99
N ILE A 120 -1.81 6.49 -15.87
CA ILE A 120 -0.59 6.84 -16.60
C ILE A 120 -0.96 7.40 -17.98
N HIS A 121 -1.11 8.72 -18.04
CA HIS A 121 -1.39 9.44 -19.29
C HIS A 121 -0.16 10.09 -19.93
N ARG A 122 0.90 10.33 -19.15
CA ARG A 122 2.11 10.98 -19.65
C ARG A 122 3.12 9.91 -20.07
N ALA A 123 3.54 9.93 -21.32
CA ALA A 123 4.47 8.96 -21.91
C ALA A 123 5.75 8.75 -21.08
N ARG A 124 6.27 9.82 -20.44
CA ARG A 124 7.46 9.72 -19.58
C ARG A 124 7.33 8.78 -18.38
N TYR A 125 6.10 8.45 -17.97
CA TYR A 125 5.85 7.55 -16.86
C TYR A 125 5.46 6.13 -17.30
N ALA A 126 5.08 5.96 -18.56
CA ALA A 126 4.83 4.67 -19.20
C ALA A 126 6.15 4.10 -19.70
N ARG A 127 6.91 3.47 -18.79
CA ARG A 127 8.26 2.99 -19.06
C ARG A 127 8.67 1.87 -18.13
N LEU A 128 9.81 1.28 -18.45
CA LEU A 128 10.57 0.44 -17.54
C LEU A 128 11.30 1.30 -16.50
N TYR A 129 11.19 0.89 -15.24
CA TYR A 129 11.91 1.44 -14.09
C TYR A 129 12.86 0.38 -13.53
N GLU A 130 14.13 0.75 -13.33
CA GLU A 130 15.19 -0.08 -12.81
C GLU A 130 16.01 0.68 -11.76
N PHE A 131 16.07 0.17 -10.53
CA PHE A 131 16.83 0.77 -9.42
C PHE A 131 17.06 -0.27 -8.32
N GLY A 132 18.24 -0.30 -7.69
CA GLY A 132 18.49 -1.18 -6.54
C GLY A 132 18.22 -2.68 -6.77
N GLY A 133 18.34 -3.16 -8.01
CA GLY A 133 18.01 -4.54 -8.41
C GLY A 133 16.51 -4.83 -8.60
N ILE A 134 15.64 -3.83 -8.43
CA ILE A 134 14.20 -3.90 -8.69
C ILE A 134 13.95 -3.50 -10.15
N ARG A 135 13.04 -4.21 -10.82
CA ARG A 135 12.61 -3.94 -12.19
C ARG A 135 11.08 -3.94 -12.27
N ILE A 136 10.50 -2.81 -12.68
CA ILE A 136 9.04 -2.60 -12.78
C ILE A 136 8.72 -2.06 -14.18
N ASP A 137 7.88 -2.77 -14.94
CA ASP A 137 7.49 -2.37 -16.30
C ASP A 137 6.08 -1.77 -16.31
N LEU A 138 5.99 -0.44 -16.46
CA LEU A 138 4.72 0.28 -16.58
C LEU A 138 4.46 0.76 -18.02
N THR A 139 5.15 0.20 -19.02
CA THR A 139 5.06 0.69 -20.41
C THR A 139 3.63 0.62 -20.95
N ASP A 140 2.87 -0.42 -20.60
CA ASP A 140 1.55 -0.70 -21.19
C ASP A 140 0.41 -0.78 -20.16
N VAL A 141 0.60 -0.32 -18.92
CA VAL A 141 -0.45 -0.41 -17.87
C VAL A 141 -1.57 0.62 -18.04
N GLY A 142 -1.29 1.77 -18.63
CA GLY A 142 -2.28 2.82 -18.94
C GLY A 142 -3.18 3.20 -17.76
N THR A 143 -4.47 2.85 -17.87
CA THR A 143 -5.52 3.14 -16.87
C THR A 143 -6.17 1.89 -16.27
N LYS A 144 -5.53 0.73 -16.39
CA LYS A 144 -6.09 -0.54 -15.88
C LYS A 144 -6.16 -0.55 -14.35
N ARG A 145 -6.91 -1.51 -13.79
CA ARG A 145 -6.90 -1.78 -12.35
C ARG A 145 -5.48 -2.11 -11.89
N PHE A 146 -5.06 -1.54 -10.77
CA PHE A 146 -3.78 -1.89 -10.17
C PHE A 146 -3.82 -3.34 -9.69
N GLU A 147 -2.81 -4.11 -10.08
CA GLU A 147 -2.56 -5.47 -9.62
C GLU A 147 -1.15 -5.53 -9.02
N TYR A 148 -0.94 -6.28 -7.94
CA TYR A 148 0.39 -6.40 -7.33
C TYR A 148 1.44 -6.92 -8.31
N GLN A 149 1.03 -7.73 -9.29
CA GLN A 149 1.87 -8.27 -10.35
C GLN A 149 2.43 -7.18 -11.28
N ASP A 150 1.78 -6.02 -11.38
CA ASP A 150 2.24 -4.89 -12.21
C ASP A 150 3.57 -4.33 -11.73
N ILE A 151 3.86 -4.48 -10.43
CA ILE A 151 5.13 -4.08 -9.84
C ILE A 151 6.04 -5.28 -9.56
N GLY A 152 5.67 -6.49 -9.96
CA GLY A 152 6.44 -7.72 -9.72
C GLY A 152 6.04 -8.51 -8.47
N GLY A 153 5.09 -8.02 -7.67
CA GLY A 153 4.62 -8.67 -6.44
C GLY A 153 4.41 -7.70 -5.28
N PRO A 154 3.72 -8.13 -4.20
CA PRO A 154 3.45 -7.27 -3.05
C PRO A 154 4.72 -6.96 -2.22
N ASP A 155 5.73 -7.81 -2.29
CA ASP A 155 7.02 -7.66 -1.61
C ASP A 155 7.83 -6.49 -2.17
N VAL A 156 7.63 -6.13 -3.44
CA VAL A 156 8.37 -5.05 -4.11
C VAL A 156 8.24 -3.71 -3.38
N LEU A 157 7.07 -3.41 -2.77
CA LEU A 157 6.93 -2.18 -1.98
C LEU A 157 7.87 -2.18 -0.74
N PHE A 158 8.11 -3.33 -0.10
CA PHE A 158 9.05 -3.46 1.01
C PHE A 158 10.51 -3.34 0.53
N LEU A 159 10.83 -3.89 -0.64
CA LEU A 159 12.14 -3.72 -1.28
C LEU A 159 12.40 -2.24 -1.62
N MET A 160 11.37 -1.54 -2.11
CA MET A 160 11.43 -0.10 -2.36
C MET A 160 11.68 0.72 -1.08
N LYS A 161 11.03 0.38 0.04
CA LYS A 161 11.35 0.99 1.35
C LYS A 161 12.82 0.81 1.71
N THR A 162 13.31 -0.44 1.62
CA THR A 162 14.69 -0.79 1.95
C THR A 162 15.69 0.00 1.09
N TYR A 163 15.41 0.10 -0.21
CA TYR A 163 16.21 0.91 -1.13
C TYR A 163 16.27 2.38 -0.68
N ALA A 164 15.14 2.96 -0.32
CA ALA A 164 15.05 4.36 0.07
C ALA A 164 15.76 4.67 1.40
N GLU A 165 15.64 3.77 2.38
CA GLU A 165 16.36 3.85 3.65
C GLU A 165 17.88 3.70 3.48
N THR A 166 18.32 3.01 2.43
CA THR A 166 19.74 2.84 2.16
C THR A 166 20.33 4.01 1.37
N HIS A 167 19.57 4.59 0.43
CA HIS A 167 20.11 5.50 -0.59
C HIS A 167 19.56 6.92 -0.58
N LEU A 168 18.37 7.17 -0.03
CA LEU A 168 17.72 8.48 -0.09
C LEU A 168 17.65 9.20 1.26
N TRP A 169 17.42 8.46 2.35
CA TRP A 169 17.32 9.02 3.70
C TRP A 169 17.93 8.08 4.77
N PRO A 170 19.23 7.80 4.69
CA PRO A 170 19.92 7.00 5.71
C PRO A 170 19.86 7.62 7.12
#